data_AF-A0A9P1FCK5-F1
#
_entry.id   AF-A0A9P1FCK5-F1
#
_cell.length_a   1.000
_cell.length_b   1.000
_cell.length_c   1.000
_cell.angle_alpha   90.00
_cell.angle_beta   90.00
_cell.angle_gamma   90.00
#
_symmetry.space_group_name_H-M   'P 1'
#
loop_
_entity.id
_entity.type
_entity.pdbx_description
1 polymer ?
#
loop_
_entity_poly.entity_id
_entity_poly.type
_entity_poly.pdbx_seq_one_letter_code
_entity_poly.pdbx_strand_id
1 'polypeptide(L)'
;MRNIKLTLRYDGKAYSGWQAQRDRRTVQGTVTETLEKITCQPVRLFGSSRTDAGVHAYGQVANFHTETHLTCDVLRQAANAELPKDIQVVEVAEVTESFHAISDAIRKRYRYVLDDGNPGDLFRRNYTWHVRSKLNVEAMHRGAQHLLGKHDFRSFETHYPNRTTSVRTILDIEARRADDERGSFVHVEVEADGFLYNMVRTIVGTLVDVGLGRQQEIWPAEVLAALDRSAAGMTAPPQGLFLLWIDYGEGAGQGGNQSNGQGAAMDLKGMVERADTLPGRIFDLVIEGLILVSLVSFSIDTIPNLSQDTRYWLNVVEVITVSLFTIEYGLRILVADNRLKYIFSFYGILDLLAVLPFYISAELDLRSARAFRLLRFVRVLKLTRYTDALSRMRRAFVDIREELILFCVVSGLLIFMASVGIYYFERDAQPDKFTSIFHCMWWSIITLTTVGYGDAYPVTPGGRVFTAIIVIISLGFVAVPTGLFAAALTKTAKVDDL
;
A
#
# COMPACT_ATOMS: atom_id res chain seq x y z
N MET A 1 -19.66 -9.02 -3.36
CA MET A 1 -19.94 -8.04 -4.45
C MET A 1 -19.20 -8.53 -5.69
N ARG A 2 -19.71 -8.36 -6.93
CA ARG A 2 -18.99 -8.87 -8.11
C ARG A 2 -17.77 -7.99 -8.37
N ASN A 3 -16.63 -8.59 -8.73
CA ASN A 3 -15.44 -7.85 -9.16
C ASN A 3 -15.28 -8.01 -10.67
N ILE A 4 -15.31 -6.88 -11.39
CA ILE A 4 -15.31 -6.86 -12.84
C ILE A 4 -13.99 -6.29 -13.33
N LYS A 5 -13.27 -7.07 -14.16
CA LYS A 5 -12.08 -6.65 -14.87
C LYS A 5 -12.47 -6.12 -16.25
N LEU A 6 -11.97 -4.94 -16.57
CA LEU A 6 -12.07 -4.28 -17.88
C LEU A 6 -10.71 -4.25 -18.55
N THR A 7 -10.65 -4.63 -19.82
CA THR A 7 -9.52 -4.33 -20.70
C THR A 7 -9.93 -3.18 -21.61
N LEU A 8 -9.18 -2.09 -21.58
CA LEU A 8 -9.48 -0.80 -22.21
C LEU A 8 -8.40 -0.44 -23.23
N ARG A 9 -8.82 0.17 -24.33
CA ARG A 9 -7.95 0.93 -25.22
C ARG A 9 -8.41 2.38 -25.31
N TYR A 10 -7.48 3.31 -25.46
CA TYR A 10 -7.82 4.72 -25.58
C TYR A 10 -6.74 5.52 -26.31
N ASP A 11 -7.21 6.58 -26.97
CA ASP A 11 -6.37 7.67 -27.47
C ASP A 11 -6.22 8.74 -26.37
N GLY A 12 -5.03 8.80 -25.76
CA GLY A 12 -4.75 9.71 -24.64
C GLY A 12 -4.64 11.19 -25.01
N LYS A 13 -4.69 11.57 -26.29
CA LYS A 13 -4.45 12.95 -26.74
C LYS A 13 -5.35 13.98 -26.07
N ALA A 14 -6.64 13.65 -25.90
CA ALA A 14 -7.64 14.56 -25.34
C ALA A 14 -7.72 14.53 -23.81
N TYR A 15 -6.82 13.78 -23.14
CA TYR A 15 -6.91 13.46 -21.72
C TYR A 15 -5.68 13.93 -20.95
N SER A 16 -5.91 14.37 -19.71
CA SER A 16 -4.86 14.74 -18.74
C SER A 16 -4.24 13.52 -18.05
N GLY A 17 -4.19 12.39 -18.77
CA GLY A 17 -3.70 11.09 -18.30
C GLY A 17 -4.82 10.17 -17.82
N TRP A 18 -4.40 9.02 -17.28
CA TRP A 18 -5.32 8.04 -16.72
C TRP A 18 -6.01 8.56 -15.45
N GLN A 19 -5.23 8.95 -14.45
CA GLN A 19 -5.71 9.15 -13.08
C GLN A 19 -6.72 10.31 -12.98
N ALA A 20 -7.85 10.06 -12.32
CA ALA A 20 -8.87 11.05 -12.02
C ALA A 20 -8.29 12.25 -11.24
N GLN A 21 -8.63 13.45 -11.70
CA GLN A 21 -8.16 14.73 -11.16
C GLN A 21 -9.31 15.74 -11.19
N ARG A 22 -9.33 16.64 -10.22
CA ARG A 22 -10.34 17.70 -10.16
C ARG A 22 -10.21 18.63 -11.37
N ASP A 23 -11.34 18.98 -11.99
CA ASP A 23 -11.45 19.94 -13.10
C ASP A 23 -10.62 19.58 -14.36
N ARG A 24 -10.26 18.30 -14.52
CA ARG A 24 -9.50 17.80 -15.68
C ARG A 24 -10.20 16.60 -16.28
N ARG A 25 -10.30 16.56 -17.62
CA ARG A 25 -10.77 15.38 -18.34
C ARG A 25 -9.69 14.29 -18.30
N THR A 26 -10.02 13.13 -17.74
CA THR A 26 -9.10 12.00 -17.51
C THR A 26 -9.77 10.70 -17.94
N VAL A 27 -9.00 9.69 -18.32
CA VAL A 27 -9.57 8.43 -18.79
C VAL A 27 -10.33 7.72 -17.67
N GLN A 28 -9.75 7.64 -16.47
CA GLN A 28 -10.39 7.01 -15.31
C GLN A 28 -11.70 7.72 -14.95
N GLY A 29 -11.72 9.06 -14.89
CA GLY A 29 -12.92 9.82 -14.59
C GLY A 29 -14.04 9.58 -15.61
N THR A 30 -13.71 9.64 -16.91
CA THR A 30 -14.70 9.37 -17.97
C THR A 30 -15.23 7.94 -17.93
N VAL A 31 -14.37 6.93 -17.69
CA VAL A 31 -14.83 5.54 -17.57
C VAL A 31 -15.69 5.35 -16.32
N THR A 32 -15.28 5.91 -15.17
CA THR A 32 -16.06 5.86 -13.93
C THR A 32 -17.44 6.46 -14.11
N GLU A 33 -17.56 7.69 -14.63
CA GLU A 33 -18.85 8.35 -14.87
C GLU A 33 -19.76 7.52 -15.79
N THR A 34 -19.21 6.87 -16.82
CA THR A 34 -19.98 5.98 -17.69
C THR A 34 -20.45 4.73 -16.94
N LEU A 35 -19.57 4.10 -16.14
CA LEU A 35 -19.95 2.92 -15.37
C LEU A 35 -21.03 3.25 -14.34
N GLU A 36 -20.92 4.37 -13.64
CA GLU A 36 -21.92 4.81 -12.65
C GLU A 36 -23.31 4.99 -13.25
N LYS A 37 -23.39 5.55 -14.47
CA LYS A 37 -24.65 5.68 -15.22
C LYS A 37 -25.25 4.32 -15.58
N ILE A 38 -24.41 3.35 -15.98
CA ILE A 38 -24.86 2.02 -16.41
C ILE A 38 -25.28 1.17 -15.20
N THR A 39 -24.53 1.26 -14.11
CA THR A 39 -24.78 0.44 -12.91
C THR A 39 -25.74 1.09 -11.92
N CYS A 40 -26.11 2.36 -12.12
CA CYS A 40 -26.97 3.15 -11.23
C CYS A 40 -26.49 3.19 -9.77
N GLN A 41 -25.17 3.20 -9.57
CA GLN A 41 -24.51 3.22 -8.27
C GLN A 41 -23.12 3.86 -8.40
N PRO A 42 -22.51 4.34 -7.31
CA PRO A 42 -21.12 4.80 -7.31
C PRO A 42 -20.13 3.69 -7.71
N VAL A 43 -19.11 4.02 -8.49
CA VAL A 43 -18.12 3.04 -8.99
C VAL A 43 -16.71 3.51 -8.68
N ARG A 44 -16.00 2.74 -7.84
CA ARG A 44 -14.58 2.94 -7.61
C ARG A 44 -13.77 2.09 -8.58
N LEU A 45 -13.11 2.74 -9.53
CA LEU A 45 -12.36 2.09 -10.61
C LEU A 45 -10.85 2.11 -10.31
N PHE A 46 -10.22 0.94 -10.24
CA PHE A 46 -8.78 0.80 -10.02
C PHE A 46 -8.07 0.48 -11.32
N GLY A 47 -7.19 1.36 -11.81
CA GLY A 47 -6.40 1.12 -13.02
C GLY A 47 -5.00 0.60 -12.73
N SER A 48 -4.57 -0.44 -13.45
CA SER A 48 -3.26 -1.07 -13.27
C SER A 48 -2.10 -0.11 -13.50
N SER A 49 -2.19 0.73 -14.53
CA SER A 49 -1.12 1.64 -14.93
C SER A 49 -1.60 3.09 -14.93
N ARG A 50 -0.76 4.00 -14.42
CA ARG A 50 -0.99 5.44 -14.54
C ARG A 50 -0.25 5.94 -15.78
N THR A 51 -0.97 6.08 -16.88
CA THR A 51 -0.42 6.73 -18.09
C THR A 51 -0.50 8.25 -17.96
N ASP A 52 0.52 8.93 -18.47
CA ASP A 52 0.61 10.39 -18.44
C ASP A 52 -0.35 11.04 -19.44
N ALA A 53 -0.52 12.36 -19.33
CA ALA A 53 -1.26 13.14 -20.31
C ALA A 53 -0.70 12.94 -21.73
N GLY A 54 -1.58 12.62 -22.68
CA GLY A 54 -1.20 12.35 -24.07
C GLY A 54 -0.69 10.94 -24.37
N VAL A 55 -0.54 10.06 -23.37
CA VAL A 55 -0.09 8.66 -23.58
C VAL A 55 -1.28 7.76 -23.91
N HIS A 56 -1.11 6.85 -24.87
CA HIS A 56 -2.16 5.96 -25.35
C HIS A 56 -2.11 4.57 -24.69
N ALA A 57 -3.17 3.78 -24.87
CA ALA A 57 -3.16 2.37 -24.47
C ALA A 57 -3.94 1.49 -25.45
N TYR A 58 -3.41 0.30 -25.72
CA TYR A 58 -4.11 -0.81 -26.39
C TYR A 58 -4.70 -1.82 -25.40
N GLY A 59 -4.10 -1.94 -24.21
CA GLY A 59 -4.47 -2.94 -23.21
C GLY A 59 -4.25 -2.45 -21.79
N GLN A 60 -4.87 -1.32 -21.45
CA GLN A 60 -4.98 -0.90 -20.05
C GLN A 60 -5.96 -1.84 -19.34
N VAL A 61 -5.63 -2.26 -18.13
CA VAL A 61 -6.54 -3.08 -17.32
C VAL A 61 -6.99 -2.30 -16.10
N ALA A 62 -8.28 -2.36 -15.82
CA ALA A 62 -8.88 -1.80 -14.62
C ALA A 62 -9.86 -2.79 -13.99
N ASN A 63 -10.12 -2.66 -12.70
CA ASN A 63 -11.19 -3.41 -12.05
C ASN A 63 -12.04 -2.54 -11.14
N PHE A 64 -13.28 -2.95 -10.92
CA PHE A 64 -14.20 -2.32 -10.00
C PHE A 64 -15.20 -3.33 -9.44
N HIS A 65 -15.75 -3.01 -8.27
CA HIS A 65 -16.78 -3.83 -7.64
C HIS A 65 -18.17 -3.30 -7.96
N THR A 66 -19.13 -4.21 -8.12
CA THR A 66 -20.51 -3.86 -8.45
C THR A 66 -21.53 -4.89 -7.98
N GLU A 67 -22.75 -4.44 -7.67
CA GLU A 67 -23.91 -5.31 -7.39
C GLU A 67 -24.78 -5.56 -8.63
N THR A 68 -24.40 -5.00 -9.79
CA THR A 68 -25.19 -5.13 -11.01
C THR A 68 -25.37 -6.59 -11.44
N HIS A 69 -26.57 -6.91 -11.91
CA HIS A 69 -26.91 -8.21 -12.50
C HIS A 69 -26.62 -8.28 -14.01
N LEU A 70 -26.11 -7.20 -14.62
CA LEU A 70 -25.75 -7.19 -16.03
C LEU A 70 -24.65 -8.21 -16.31
N THR A 71 -24.81 -8.98 -17.39
CA THR A 71 -23.76 -9.90 -17.86
C THR A 71 -22.56 -9.12 -18.39
N CYS A 72 -21.38 -9.74 -18.42
CA CYS A 72 -20.16 -9.08 -18.92
C CYS A 72 -20.32 -8.56 -20.35
N ASP A 73 -21.01 -9.30 -21.21
CA ASP A 73 -21.28 -8.87 -22.59
C ASP A 73 -22.18 -7.64 -22.67
N VAL A 74 -23.26 -7.61 -21.87
CA VAL A 74 -24.18 -6.46 -21.83
C VAL A 74 -23.46 -5.24 -21.27
N LEU A 75 -22.67 -5.42 -20.20
CA LEU A 75 -21.88 -4.34 -19.61
C LEU A 75 -20.86 -3.78 -20.62
N ARG A 76 -20.18 -4.65 -21.38
CA ARG A 76 -19.25 -4.23 -22.44
C ARG A 76 -19.95 -3.42 -23.54
N GLN A 77 -21.12 -3.87 -23.99
CA GLN A 77 -21.90 -3.20 -25.02
C GLN A 77 -22.41 -1.84 -24.54
N ALA A 78 -23.00 -1.79 -23.34
CA ALA A 78 -23.48 -0.56 -22.71
C ALA A 78 -22.34 0.45 -22.50
N ALA A 79 -21.20 0.01 -21.98
CA ALA A 79 -20.04 0.88 -21.79
C ALA A 79 -19.56 1.48 -23.11
N ASN A 80 -19.43 0.68 -24.17
CA ASN A 80 -19.00 1.17 -25.47
C ASN A 80 -20.05 2.04 -26.20
N ALA A 81 -21.34 1.94 -25.85
CA ALA A 81 -22.37 2.81 -26.38
C ALA A 81 -22.32 4.22 -25.76
N GLU A 82 -21.98 4.30 -24.47
CA GLU A 82 -21.93 5.54 -23.70
C GLU A 82 -20.55 6.22 -23.69
N LEU A 83 -19.47 5.45 -23.83
CA LEU A 83 -18.11 5.99 -23.85
C LEU A 83 -17.87 6.88 -25.08
N PRO A 84 -17.06 7.94 -24.95
CA PRO A 84 -16.62 8.70 -26.11
C PRO A 84 -15.78 7.83 -27.07
N LYS A 85 -15.75 8.19 -28.36
CA LYS A 85 -15.10 7.40 -29.43
C LYS A 85 -13.58 7.21 -29.28
N ASP A 86 -12.95 7.93 -28.35
CA ASP A 86 -11.53 7.86 -28.03
C ASP A 86 -11.21 6.91 -26.86
N ILE A 87 -12.21 6.24 -26.25
CA ILE A 87 -12.06 5.17 -25.27
C ILE A 87 -12.95 3.98 -25.68
N GLN A 88 -12.43 2.76 -25.54
CA GLN A 88 -13.19 1.55 -25.81
C GLN A 88 -12.87 0.44 -24.81
N VAL A 89 -13.90 -0.23 -24.32
CA VAL A 89 -13.82 -1.50 -23.59
C VAL A 89 -13.69 -2.65 -24.58
N VAL A 90 -12.53 -3.29 -24.58
CA VAL A 90 -12.21 -4.44 -25.43
C VAL A 90 -12.79 -5.72 -24.84
N GLU A 91 -12.61 -5.91 -23.53
CA GLU A 91 -12.99 -7.13 -22.82
C GLU A 91 -13.56 -6.77 -21.45
N VAL A 92 -14.54 -7.57 -21.02
CA VAL A 92 -15.10 -7.53 -19.67
C VAL A 92 -15.12 -8.96 -19.16
N ALA A 93 -14.53 -9.18 -17.99
CA ALA A 93 -14.51 -10.48 -17.35
C ALA A 93 -14.87 -10.33 -15.87
N GLU A 94 -15.63 -11.28 -15.35
CA GLU A 94 -15.78 -11.44 -13.91
C GLU A 94 -14.54 -12.15 -13.38
N VAL A 95 -13.95 -11.56 -12.34
CA VAL A 95 -12.72 -12.05 -11.71
C VAL A 95 -13.00 -12.35 -10.24
N THR A 96 -12.05 -12.99 -9.57
CA THR A 96 -12.17 -13.24 -8.13
C THR A 96 -12.38 -11.92 -7.38
N GLU A 97 -13.16 -11.96 -6.30
CA GLU A 97 -13.43 -10.75 -5.50
C GLU A 97 -12.13 -10.07 -5.01
N SER A 98 -11.09 -10.87 -4.79
CA SER A 98 -9.73 -10.47 -4.37
C SER A 98 -8.87 -9.82 -5.45
N PHE A 99 -9.23 -9.95 -6.73
CA PHE A 99 -8.39 -9.47 -7.82
C PHE A 99 -8.22 -7.95 -7.75
N HIS A 100 -6.99 -7.48 -7.91
CA HIS A 100 -6.70 -6.06 -7.93
C HIS A 100 -5.72 -5.69 -9.05
N ALA A 101 -6.17 -4.82 -9.96
CA ALA A 101 -5.48 -4.53 -11.22
C ALA A 101 -4.05 -4.01 -11.05
N ILE A 102 -3.72 -3.39 -9.91
CA ILE A 102 -2.39 -2.82 -9.64
C ILE A 102 -1.43 -3.84 -9.02
N SER A 103 -1.86 -4.56 -7.97
CA SER A 103 -0.97 -5.39 -7.15
C SER A 103 -0.71 -6.75 -7.79
N ASP A 104 -1.67 -7.25 -8.56
CA ASP A 104 -1.60 -8.58 -9.14
C ASP A 104 -0.92 -8.57 -10.52
N ALA A 105 -0.61 -7.37 -11.04
CA ALA A 105 0.10 -7.24 -12.31
C ALA A 105 1.53 -7.76 -12.17
N ILE A 106 1.87 -8.76 -12.97
CA ILE A 106 3.18 -9.42 -12.97
C ILE A 106 4.17 -8.66 -13.84
N ARG A 107 3.72 -8.22 -15.01
CA ARG A 107 4.54 -7.51 -15.99
C ARG A 107 3.69 -6.69 -16.94
N LYS A 108 4.30 -5.68 -17.53
CA LYS A 108 3.65 -4.74 -18.46
C LYS A 108 4.57 -4.48 -19.63
N ARG A 109 4.01 -4.31 -20.82
CA ARG A 109 4.79 -3.96 -22.02
C ARG A 109 4.33 -2.63 -22.60
N TYR A 110 5.29 -1.77 -22.85
CA TYR A 110 5.09 -0.51 -23.55
C TYR A 110 5.77 -0.55 -24.91
N ARG A 111 5.21 0.19 -25.87
CA ARG A 111 5.86 0.53 -27.13
C ARG A 111 5.93 2.03 -27.26
N TYR A 112 7.09 2.51 -27.67
CA TYR A 112 7.28 3.87 -28.14
C TYR A 112 7.52 3.86 -29.65
N VAL A 113 6.83 4.75 -30.38
CA VAL A 113 6.94 4.87 -31.84
C VAL A 113 7.63 6.18 -32.22
N LEU A 114 8.74 6.05 -32.94
CA LEU A 114 9.52 7.15 -33.50
C LEU A 114 9.33 7.18 -35.02
N ASP A 115 9.20 8.39 -35.56
CA ASP A 115 9.19 8.64 -36.98
C ASP A 115 10.48 9.38 -37.35
N ASP A 116 11.38 8.70 -38.06
CA ASP A 116 12.65 9.27 -38.55
C ASP A 116 12.62 9.65 -40.04
N GLY A 117 11.41 9.78 -40.60
CA GLY A 117 11.17 10.20 -41.98
C GLY A 117 11.43 11.69 -42.20
N ASN A 118 11.82 12.06 -43.43
CA ASN A 118 11.99 13.45 -43.82
C ASN A 118 11.39 13.71 -45.21
N PRO A 119 10.18 14.32 -45.30
CA PRO A 119 9.35 14.79 -44.18
C PRO A 119 8.75 13.64 -43.35
N GLY A 120 8.36 13.93 -42.10
CA GLY A 120 7.62 12.98 -41.26
C GLY A 120 6.16 12.81 -41.69
N ASP A 121 5.50 11.76 -41.18
CA ASP A 121 4.11 11.45 -41.48
C ASP A 121 3.14 12.39 -40.72
N LEU A 122 2.53 13.30 -41.47
CA LEU A 122 1.56 14.26 -40.95
C LEU A 122 0.36 13.59 -40.25
N PHE A 123 -0.11 12.43 -40.74
CA PHE A 123 -1.30 11.76 -40.19
C PHE A 123 -1.01 11.04 -38.88
N ARG A 124 0.24 10.64 -38.65
CA ARG A 124 0.68 9.92 -37.45
C ARG A 124 1.33 10.81 -36.39
N ARG A 125 1.34 12.14 -36.57
CA ARG A 125 1.92 13.13 -35.63
C ARG A 125 1.41 13.04 -34.18
N ASN A 126 0.22 12.46 -33.95
CA ASN A 126 -0.34 12.27 -32.61
C ASN A 126 -0.04 10.88 -32.03
N TYR A 127 0.68 10.03 -32.75
CA TYR A 127 0.95 8.63 -32.42
C TYR A 127 2.45 8.30 -32.53
N THR A 128 3.26 9.30 -32.82
CA THR A 128 4.70 9.17 -33.06
C THR A 128 5.43 10.41 -32.54
N TRP A 129 6.70 10.24 -32.19
CA TRP A 129 7.61 11.37 -32.05
C TRP A 129 8.47 11.48 -33.30
N HIS A 130 8.29 12.59 -34.02
CA HIS A 130 9.09 12.90 -35.21
C HIS A 130 10.50 13.36 -34.83
N VAL A 131 11.50 12.64 -35.32
CA VAL A 131 12.92 12.95 -35.23
C VAL A 131 13.44 13.21 -36.65
N ARG A 132 13.92 14.43 -36.92
CA ARG A 132 14.25 14.87 -38.29
C ARG A 132 15.43 14.14 -38.95
N SER A 133 16.21 13.39 -38.17
CA SER A 133 17.43 12.72 -38.63
C SER A 133 17.24 11.22 -38.53
N LYS A 134 17.79 10.49 -39.52
CA LYS A 134 17.72 9.02 -39.56
C LYS A 134 18.41 8.44 -38.32
N LEU A 135 17.74 7.51 -37.65
CA LEU A 135 18.24 6.88 -36.44
C LEU A 135 19.03 5.60 -36.77
N ASN A 136 20.18 5.43 -36.13
CA ASN A 136 20.90 4.16 -36.09
C ASN A 136 20.22 3.23 -35.06
N VAL A 137 19.28 2.43 -35.54
CA VAL A 137 18.43 1.59 -34.69
C VAL A 137 19.22 0.45 -34.06
N GLU A 138 20.24 -0.06 -34.74
CA GLU A 138 21.11 -1.09 -34.23
C GLU A 138 21.94 -0.58 -33.04
N ALA A 139 22.44 0.65 -33.09
CA ALA A 139 23.10 1.29 -31.96
C ALA A 139 22.14 1.55 -30.80
N MET A 140 20.91 2.00 -31.08
CA MET A 140 19.86 2.12 -30.06
C MET A 140 19.57 0.78 -29.39
N HIS A 141 19.45 -0.29 -30.17
CA HIS A 141 19.19 -1.63 -29.67
C HIS A 141 20.32 -2.12 -28.76
N ARG A 142 21.59 -1.99 -29.20
CA ARG A 142 22.77 -2.34 -28.40
C ARG A 142 22.83 -1.53 -27.10
N GLY A 143 22.60 -0.22 -27.17
CA GLY A 143 22.56 0.62 -25.98
C GLY A 143 21.44 0.26 -25.01
N ALA A 144 20.27 -0.14 -25.53
CA ALA A 144 19.14 -0.59 -24.72
C ALA A 144 19.44 -1.88 -23.94
N GLN A 145 20.26 -2.78 -24.49
CA GLN A 145 20.60 -4.06 -23.84
C GLN A 145 21.29 -3.87 -22.48
N HIS A 146 22.00 -2.75 -22.28
CA HIS A 146 22.60 -2.42 -20.98
C HIS A 146 21.58 -2.18 -19.85
N LEU A 147 20.32 -1.95 -20.19
CA LEU A 147 19.24 -1.73 -19.24
C LEU A 147 18.52 -3.02 -18.82
N LEU A 148 18.83 -4.17 -19.44
CA LEU A 148 18.22 -5.46 -19.10
C LEU A 148 18.56 -5.90 -17.67
N GLY A 149 17.58 -6.54 -17.02
CA GLY A 149 17.73 -7.09 -15.68
C GLY A 149 17.29 -6.13 -14.58
N LYS A 150 17.75 -6.43 -13.35
CA LYS A 150 17.29 -5.77 -12.13
C LYS A 150 18.25 -4.68 -11.70
N HIS A 151 17.78 -3.43 -11.74
CA HIS A 151 18.61 -2.24 -11.46
C HIS A 151 17.82 -1.17 -10.70
N ASP A 152 18.53 -0.18 -10.16
CA ASP A 152 17.95 1.04 -9.65
C ASP A 152 17.76 2.05 -10.80
N PHE A 153 16.51 2.25 -11.21
CA PHE A 153 16.18 3.09 -12.38
C PHE A 153 15.90 4.55 -12.02
N ARG A 154 16.36 5.06 -10.87
CA ARG A 154 16.06 6.44 -10.46
C ARG A 154 16.57 7.51 -11.44
N SER A 155 17.65 7.25 -12.18
CA SER A 155 18.12 8.14 -13.26
C SER A 155 17.08 8.31 -14.37
N PHE A 156 16.13 7.40 -14.48
CA PHE A 156 15.05 7.44 -15.48
C PHE A 156 13.72 7.93 -14.91
N GLU A 157 13.65 8.22 -13.61
CA GLU A 157 12.44 8.70 -12.94
C GLU A 157 12.39 10.23 -12.89
N THR A 158 11.24 10.81 -13.21
CA THR A 158 11.02 12.24 -13.00
C THR A 158 10.62 12.50 -11.55
N HIS A 159 11.28 13.46 -10.87
CA HIS A 159 11.02 13.81 -9.46
C HIS A 159 11.15 12.62 -8.48
N TYR A 160 12.35 12.06 -8.36
CA TYR A 160 12.64 11.08 -7.32
C TYR A 160 12.61 11.72 -5.91
N PRO A 161 12.05 11.05 -4.87
CA PRO A 161 11.37 9.75 -4.89
C PRO A 161 9.84 9.85 -5.06
N ASN A 162 9.23 9.09 -6.00
CA ASN A 162 7.76 8.94 -6.06
C ASN A 162 7.22 7.63 -5.47
N ARG A 163 8.09 6.65 -5.21
CA ARG A 163 7.74 5.33 -4.67
C ARG A 163 8.76 4.88 -3.65
N THR A 164 8.40 3.87 -2.85
CA THR A 164 9.27 3.27 -1.82
C THR A 164 10.56 2.70 -2.39
N THR A 165 10.55 2.25 -3.64
CA THR A 165 11.72 1.73 -4.34
C THR A 165 11.71 2.09 -5.83
N SER A 166 12.87 2.52 -6.31
CA SER A 166 13.21 2.75 -7.72
C SER A 166 13.79 1.51 -8.41
N VAL A 167 13.92 0.39 -7.69
CA VAL A 167 14.44 -0.85 -8.25
C VAL A 167 13.35 -1.54 -9.07
N ARG A 168 13.64 -1.81 -10.35
CA ARG A 168 12.76 -2.53 -11.28
C ARG A 168 13.55 -3.58 -12.04
N THR A 169 12.85 -4.50 -12.68
CA THR A 169 13.43 -5.53 -13.52
C THR A 169 12.88 -5.36 -14.94
N ILE A 170 13.74 -4.92 -15.86
CA ILE A 170 13.42 -4.98 -17.29
C ILE A 170 13.64 -6.42 -17.75
N LEU A 171 12.57 -7.05 -18.23
CA LEU A 171 12.54 -8.43 -18.68
C LEU A 171 12.93 -8.54 -20.16
N ASP A 172 12.50 -7.57 -20.95
CA ASP A 172 12.79 -7.49 -22.38
C ASP A 172 12.86 -6.01 -22.81
N ILE A 173 13.80 -5.68 -23.68
CA ILE A 173 13.90 -4.36 -24.30
C ILE A 173 14.47 -4.48 -25.70
N GLU A 174 13.75 -3.90 -26.66
CA GLU A 174 14.09 -4.02 -28.07
C GLU A 174 13.85 -2.68 -28.78
N ALA A 175 14.87 -2.18 -29.48
CA ALA A 175 14.70 -1.20 -30.54
C ALA A 175 14.77 -1.90 -31.91
N ARG A 176 13.78 -1.68 -32.77
CA ARG A 176 13.75 -2.27 -34.13
C ARG A 176 13.06 -1.37 -35.13
N ARG A 177 13.38 -1.56 -36.42
CA ARG A 177 12.59 -0.99 -37.52
C ARG A 177 11.31 -1.81 -37.70
N ALA A 178 10.21 -1.09 -37.86
CA ALA A 178 8.90 -1.65 -38.16
C ALA A 178 8.37 -0.95 -39.41
N ASP A 179 8.41 -1.67 -40.52
CA ASP A 179 7.92 -1.18 -41.79
C ASP A 179 6.45 -1.57 -41.96
N ASP A 180 5.64 -0.62 -42.43
CA ASP A 180 4.27 -0.85 -42.86
C ASP A 180 4.02 -0.21 -44.23
N GLU A 181 2.80 -0.37 -44.74
CA GLU A 181 2.41 0.15 -46.06
C GLU A 181 2.60 1.67 -46.23
N ARG A 182 2.71 2.42 -45.13
CA ARG A 182 2.81 3.88 -45.12
C ARG A 182 4.19 4.41 -44.76
N GLY A 183 5.13 3.57 -44.32
CA GLY A 183 6.50 3.99 -44.05
C GLY A 183 7.28 3.07 -43.12
N SER A 184 8.50 3.48 -42.82
CA SER A 184 9.41 2.81 -41.89
C SER A 184 9.47 3.60 -40.58
N PHE A 185 9.02 2.99 -39.49
CA PHE A 185 9.05 3.58 -38.15
C PHE A 185 10.07 2.84 -37.27
N VAL A 186 10.48 3.47 -36.18
CA VAL A 186 11.31 2.82 -35.16
C VAL A 186 10.45 2.55 -33.93
N HIS A 187 10.37 1.28 -33.54
CA HIS A 187 9.70 0.85 -32.31
C HIS A 187 10.74 0.60 -31.24
N VAL A 188 10.52 1.20 -30.07
CA VAL A 188 11.22 0.83 -28.83
C VAL A 188 10.20 0.17 -27.90
N GLU A 189 10.35 -1.12 -27.67
CA GLU A 189 9.49 -1.87 -26.77
C GLU A 189 10.23 -2.19 -25.47
N VAL A 190 9.52 -2.04 -24.34
CA VAL A 190 10.07 -2.33 -23.01
C VAL A 190 9.05 -3.14 -22.22
N GLU A 191 9.47 -4.29 -21.71
CA GLU A 191 8.72 -5.14 -20.81
C GLU A 191 9.39 -5.18 -19.44
N ALA A 192 8.64 -4.93 -18.37
CA ALA A 192 9.17 -4.92 -17.01
C ALA A 192 8.14 -5.37 -15.98
N ASP A 193 8.62 -5.72 -14.79
CA ASP A 193 7.80 -5.99 -13.59
C ASP A 193 7.01 -4.75 -13.13
N GLY A 194 7.47 -3.55 -13.49
CA GLY A 194 6.78 -2.30 -13.31
C GLY A 194 7.62 -1.11 -13.78
N PHE A 195 7.00 0.06 -13.83
CA PHE A 195 7.65 1.29 -14.33
C PHE A 195 7.55 2.42 -13.31
N LEU A 196 8.57 3.28 -13.29
CA LEU A 196 8.60 4.54 -12.54
C LEU A 196 7.97 5.68 -13.36
N TYR A 197 7.71 6.81 -12.71
CA TYR A 197 7.13 7.97 -13.38
C TYR A 197 8.05 8.47 -14.51
N ASN A 198 7.53 8.56 -15.73
CA ASN A 198 8.24 8.86 -16.99
C ASN A 198 9.39 7.91 -17.38
N MET A 199 9.52 6.75 -16.73
CA MET A 199 10.66 5.84 -16.95
C MET A 199 10.88 5.47 -18.42
N VAL A 200 9.84 4.93 -19.09
CA VAL A 200 9.94 4.51 -20.50
C VAL A 200 10.29 5.68 -21.41
N ARG A 201 9.70 6.85 -21.18
CA ARG A 201 9.93 8.06 -22.00
C ARG A 201 11.35 8.60 -21.83
N THR A 202 11.91 8.52 -20.63
CA THR A 202 13.29 8.93 -20.36
C THR A 202 14.29 7.93 -20.95
N ILE A 203 14.00 6.63 -20.88
CA ILE A 203 14.78 5.58 -21.57
C ILE A 203 14.80 5.88 -23.08
N VAL A 204 13.64 6.10 -23.69
CA VAL A 204 13.54 6.38 -25.14
C VAL A 204 14.31 7.65 -25.51
N GLY A 205 14.18 8.75 -24.77
CA GLY A 205 14.93 9.96 -25.06
C GLY A 205 16.45 9.78 -24.96
N THR A 206 16.91 8.97 -24.00
CA THR A 206 18.32 8.58 -23.87
C THR A 206 18.78 7.76 -25.09
N LEU A 207 17.98 6.79 -25.51
CA LEU A 207 18.29 5.97 -26.69
C LEU A 207 18.27 6.77 -27.99
N VAL A 208 17.41 7.79 -28.12
CA VAL A 208 17.39 8.66 -29.29
C VAL A 208 18.71 9.42 -29.44
N ASP A 209 19.32 9.92 -28.36
CA ASP A 209 20.64 10.56 -28.46
C ASP A 209 21.77 9.58 -28.85
N VAL A 210 21.66 8.29 -28.47
CA VAL A 210 22.53 7.22 -28.99
C VAL A 210 22.28 6.99 -30.48
N GLY A 211 21.01 6.88 -30.90
CA GLY A 211 20.62 6.67 -32.30
C GLY A 211 21.00 7.82 -33.24
N LEU A 212 21.12 9.03 -32.70
CA LEU A 212 21.62 10.23 -33.39
C LEU A 212 23.15 10.32 -33.40
N GLY A 213 23.87 9.43 -32.71
CA GLY A 213 25.32 9.45 -32.58
C GLY A 213 25.86 10.59 -31.70
N ARG A 214 25.01 11.23 -30.89
CA ARG A 214 25.43 12.27 -29.92
C ARG A 214 26.07 11.66 -28.68
N GLN A 215 25.70 10.43 -28.37
CA GLN A 215 26.18 9.67 -27.22
C GLN A 215 26.58 8.26 -27.66
N GLN A 216 27.48 7.65 -26.90
CA GLN A 216 27.98 6.31 -27.17
C GLN A 216 26.96 5.24 -26.74
N GLU A 217 27.07 4.03 -27.28
CA GLU A 217 26.18 2.91 -26.98
C GLU A 217 26.22 2.50 -25.50
N ILE A 218 27.34 2.74 -24.80
CA ILE A 218 27.49 2.45 -23.37
C ILE A 218 26.76 3.47 -22.47
N TRP A 219 26.41 4.64 -22.99
CA TRP A 219 25.87 5.76 -22.21
C TRP A 219 24.62 5.40 -21.38
N PRO A 220 23.64 4.60 -21.85
CA PRO A 220 22.53 4.15 -21.01
C PRO A 220 22.98 3.42 -19.73
N ALA A 221 24.09 2.66 -19.78
CA ALA A 221 24.68 2.01 -18.62
C ALA A 221 25.30 3.04 -17.65
N GLU A 222 25.97 4.05 -18.18
CA GLU A 222 26.56 5.15 -17.39
C GLU A 222 25.47 5.97 -16.70
N VAL A 223 24.37 6.26 -17.40
CA VAL A 223 23.18 6.93 -16.85
C VAL A 223 22.59 6.12 -15.70
N LEU A 224 22.47 4.80 -15.87
CA LEU A 224 21.98 3.91 -14.82
C LEU A 224 22.90 3.92 -13.59
N ALA A 225 24.22 3.88 -13.80
CA ALA A 225 25.22 3.94 -12.74
C ALA A 225 25.28 5.29 -12.02
N ALA A 226 24.93 6.39 -12.70
CA ALA A 226 24.96 7.73 -12.12
C ALA A 226 23.94 7.96 -11.00
N LEU A 227 22.83 7.19 -11.00
CA LEU A 227 21.74 7.34 -10.03
C LEU A 227 21.17 8.77 -9.94
N ASP A 228 21.29 9.54 -11.02
CA ASP A 228 20.88 10.94 -11.15
C ASP A 228 20.06 11.15 -12.43
N ARG A 229 18.87 11.73 -12.29
CA ARG A 229 17.99 12.06 -13.42
C ARG A 229 18.64 13.04 -14.39
N SER A 230 19.53 13.92 -13.93
CA SER A 230 20.19 14.91 -14.79
C SER A 230 21.12 14.27 -15.83
N ALA A 231 21.62 13.06 -15.56
CA ALA A 231 22.50 12.32 -16.45
C ALA A 231 21.75 11.73 -17.67
N ALA A 232 20.46 11.45 -17.53
CA ALA A 232 19.65 10.85 -18.58
C ALA A 232 19.20 11.86 -19.64
N GLY A 233 18.87 11.36 -20.82
CA GLY A 233 18.33 12.18 -21.91
C GLY A 233 17.01 12.90 -21.56
N MET A 234 16.54 13.69 -22.51
CA MET A 234 15.24 14.36 -22.37
C MET A 234 14.12 13.35 -22.16
N THR A 235 13.07 13.72 -21.44
CA THR A 235 11.87 12.88 -21.40
C THR A 235 11.16 12.98 -22.75
N ALA A 236 11.07 11.85 -23.47
CA ALA A 236 10.43 11.81 -24.78
C ALA A 236 8.97 12.32 -24.72
N PRO A 237 8.45 12.94 -25.79
CA PRO A 237 7.06 13.39 -25.84
C PRO A 237 6.05 12.25 -25.59
N PRO A 238 4.88 12.51 -25.01
CA PRO A 238 3.95 11.45 -24.60
C PRO A 238 3.25 10.74 -25.77
N GLN A 239 3.02 11.46 -26.89
CA GLN A 239 2.19 10.98 -28.01
C GLN A 239 2.78 9.78 -28.77
N GLY A 240 4.05 9.44 -28.56
CA GLY A 240 4.66 8.24 -29.14
C GLY A 240 4.48 6.99 -28.28
N LEU A 241 4.00 7.11 -27.03
CA LEU A 241 3.97 6.02 -26.07
C LEU A 241 2.61 5.32 -26.01
N PHE A 242 2.64 3.98 -26.03
CA PHE A 242 1.50 3.10 -25.97
C PHE A 242 1.73 2.03 -24.90
N LEU A 243 0.79 1.90 -23.95
CA LEU A 243 0.69 0.70 -23.12
C LEU A 243 0.08 -0.43 -23.96
N LEU A 244 0.85 -1.48 -24.26
CA LEU A 244 0.37 -2.58 -25.10
C LEU A 244 -0.54 -3.54 -24.34
N TRP A 245 -0.03 -4.08 -23.24
CA TRP A 245 -0.73 -5.09 -22.44
C TRP A 245 -0.16 -5.17 -21.03
N ILE A 246 -0.94 -5.80 -20.15
CA ILE A 246 -0.59 -6.11 -18.76
C ILE A 246 -0.90 -7.58 -18.54
N ASP A 247 0.06 -8.31 -17.97
CA ASP A 247 -0.05 -9.73 -17.68
C ASP A 247 -0.26 -9.95 -16.17
N TYR A 248 -1.14 -10.88 -15.85
CA TYR A 248 -1.51 -11.28 -14.49
C TYR A 248 -1.22 -12.77 -14.23
N GLY A 249 -0.62 -13.49 -15.19
CA GLY A 249 -0.32 -14.91 -15.09
C GLY A 249 -1.53 -15.82 -15.31
N GLU A 250 -1.26 -17.12 -15.44
CA GLU A 250 -2.30 -18.15 -15.52
C GLU A 250 -2.96 -18.32 -14.14
N GLY A 251 -4.19 -17.81 -13.98
CA GLY A 251 -4.99 -17.98 -12.76
C GLY A 251 -5.84 -16.78 -12.35
N ALA A 252 -5.54 -15.58 -12.86
CA ALA A 252 -6.27 -14.35 -12.51
C ALA A 252 -7.54 -14.10 -13.35
N GLY A 253 -7.85 -14.96 -14.33
CA GLY A 253 -8.85 -14.66 -15.37
C GLY A 253 -9.81 -15.79 -15.77
N GLN A 254 -9.86 -16.91 -15.05
CA GLN A 254 -10.77 -18.01 -15.42
C GLN A 254 -11.89 -18.19 -14.39
N GLY A 255 -12.93 -17.37 -14.53
CA GLY A 255 -14.27 -17.70 -14.05
C GLY A 255 -15.09 -18.26 -15.21
N GLY A 256 -15.08 -19.58 -15.42
CA GLY A 256 -16.03 -20.23 -16.32
C GLY A 256 -15.63 -21.56 -16.98
N ASN A 257 -16.11 -22.65 -16.38
CA ASN A 257 -16.47 -23.95 -16.97
C ASN A 257 -15.41 -25.08 -17.12
N GLN A 258 -15.54 -26.04 -16.19
CA GLN A 258 -15.34 -27.50 -16.28
C GLN A 258 -13.94 -28.15 -16.14
N SER A 259 -13.80 -28.77 -14.95
CA SER A 259 -13.55 -30.21 -14.72
C SER A 259 -12.17 -30.64 -14.19
N ASN A 260 -12.23 -31.16 -12.96
CA ASN A 260 -11.47 -32.23 -12.32
C ASN A 260 -9.93 -32.27 -12.43
N GLY A 261 -9.30 -32.04 -11.28
CA GLY A 261 -8.19 -32.91 -10.87
C GLY A 261 -7.00 -32.27 -10.16
N GLN A 262 -7.17 -31.33 -9.21
CA GLN A 262 -6.08 -30.91 -8.30
C GLN A 262 -6.56 -30.15 -7.03
N GLY A 263 -7.68 -30.59 -6.45
CA GLY A 263 -8.48 -29.81 -5.49
C GLY A 263 -8.03 -29.73 -4.02
N ALA A 264 -6.91 -30.30 -3.58
CA ALA A 264 -6.59 -30.34 -2.12
C ALA A 264 -5.51 -29.34 -1.68
N ALA A 265 -4.44 -29.15 -2.45
CA ALA A 265 -3.32 -28.29 -2.06
C ALA A 265 -3.59 -26.80 -2.36
N MET A 266 -4.39 -26.51 -3.40
CA MET A 266 -4.75 -25.15 -3.81
C MET A 266 -5.83 -24.54 -2.88
N ASP A 267 -6.67 -25.38 -2.26
CA ASP A 267 -7.76 -25.00 -1.35
C ASP A 267 -7.21 -24.56 0.03
N LEU A 268 -6.21 -25.28 0.55
CA LEU A 268 -5.60 -24.96 1.85
C LEU A 268 -4.81 -23.65 1.84
N LYS A 269 -4.07 -23.38 0.75
CA LYS A 269 -3.36 -22.11 0.56
C LYS A 269 -4.34 -20.94 0.46
N GLY A 270 -5.42 -21.12 -0.30
CA GLY A 270 -6.50 -20.13 -0.41
C GLY A 270 -7.16 -19.84 0.94
N MET A 271 -7.46 -20.86 1.74
CA MET A 271 -8.09 -20.70 3.06
C MET A 271 -7.20 -19.99 4.09
N VAL A 272 -5.88 -20.22 4.06
CA VAL A 272 -4.94 -19.69 5.09
C VAL A 272 -4.40 -18.30 4.74
N GLU A 273 -4.25 -17.98 3.45
CA GLU A 273 -3.67 -16.70 2.99
C GLU A 273 -4.70 -15.69 2.44
N ARG A 274 -5.89 -16.14 2.01
CA ARG A 274 -6.89 -15.26 1.37
C ARG A 274 -8.14 -15.11 2.24
N ALA A 275 -8.23 -13.98 2.94
CA ALA A 275 -9.41 -13.55 3.69
C ALA A 275 -10.66 -13.26 2.81
N ASP A 276 -10.51 -13.32 1.49
CA ASP A 276 -11.57 -13.00 0.54
C ASP A 276 -12.51 -14.18 0.23
N THR A 277 -12.12 -15.39 0.65
CA THR A 277 -12.94 -16.60 0.46
C THR A 277 -13.82 -16.87 1.69
N LEU A 278 -15.01 -17.45 1.51
CA LEU A 278 -15.89 -17.86 2.63
C LEU A 278 -15.15 -18.73 3.68
N PRO A 279 -14.37 -19.75 3.28
CA PRO A 279 -13.53 -20.51 4.21
C PRO A 279 -12.45 -19.67 4.90
N GLY A 280 -11.81 -18.73 4.19
CA GLY A 280 -10.82 -17.81 4.77
C GLY A 280 -11.43 -16.84 5.78
N ARG A 281 -12.61 -16.27 5.52
CA ARG A 281 -13.34 -15.43 6.48
C ARG A 281 -13.76 -16.21 7.72
N ILE A 282 -14.23 -17.44 7.55
CA ILE A 282 -14.57 -18.32 8.67
C ILE A 282 -13.30 -18.65 9.46
N PHE A 283 -12.20 -18.94 8.79
CA PHE A 283 -10.90 -19.19 9.42
C PHE A 283 -10.44 -17.97 10.23
N ASP A 284 -10.50 -16.77 9.67
CA ASP A 284 -10.14 -15.53 10.33
C ASP A 284 -11.04 -15.24 11.54
N LEU A 285 -12.36 -15.36 11.39
CA LEU A 285 -13.33 -15.20 12.49
C LEU A 285 -13.11 -16.23 13.61
N VAL A 286 -12.74 -17.46 13.27
CA VAL A 286 -12.39 -18.50 14.25
C VAL A 286 -11.12 -18.10 15.00
N ILE A 287 -10.07 -17.65 14.30
CA ILE A 287 -8.84 -17.18 14.96
C ILE A 287 -9.10 -15.96 15.84
N GLU A 288 -9.88 -14.99 15.38
CA GLU A 288 -10.30 -13.82 16.19
C GLU A 288 -11.07 -14.24 17.44
N GLY A 289 -12.03 -15.17 17.31
CA GLY A 289 -12.76 -15.75 18.42
C GLY A 289 -11.84 -16.46 19.42
N LEU A 290 -10.85 -17.22 18.94
CA LEU A 290 -9.85 -17.88 19.78
C LEU A 290 -8.96 -16.87 20.53
N ILE A 291 -8.60 -15.75 19.90
CA ILE A 291 -7.86 -14.67 20.57
C ILE A 291 -8.70 -14.11 21.72
N LEU A 292 -9.98 -13.83 21.50
CA LEU A 292 -10.87 -13.33 22.55
C LEU A 292 -11.02 -14.32 23.71
N VAL A 293 -11.28 -15.60 23.41
CA VAL A 293 -11.37 -16.66 24.42
C VAL A 293 -10.06 -16.77 25.21
N SER A 294 -8.92 -16.72 24.52
CA SER A 294 -7.60 -16.75 25.16
C SER A 294 -7.37 -15.55 26.08
N LEU A 295 -7.83 -14.34 25.72
CA LEU A 295 -7.64 -13.13 26.52
C LEU A 295 -8.56 -13.10 27.75
N VAL A 296 -9.80 -13.55 27.59
CA VAL A 296 -10.74 -13.71 28.71
C VAL A 296 -10.21 -14.75 29.68
N SER A 297 -9.78 -15.92 29.18
CA SER A 297 -9.17 -16.96 30.02
C SER A 297 -7.95 -16.44 30.77
N PHE A 298 -7.04 -15.73 30.08
CA PHE A 298 -5.88 -15.09 30.70
C PHE A 298 -6.28 -14.08 31.78
N SER A 299 -7.31 -13.27 31.54
CA SER A 299 -7.79 -12.28 32.51
C SER A 299 -8.36 -12.95 33.76
N ILE A 300 -9.14 -14.02 33.60
CA ILE A 300 -9.69 -14.79 34.72
C ILE A 300 -8.57 -15.43 35.54
N ASP A 301 -7.51 -15.97 34.91
CA ASP A 301 -6.37 -16.58 35.59
C ASP A 301 -5.61 -15.61 36.53
N THR A 302 -5.79 -14.29 36.36
CA THR A 302 -5.22 -13.29 37.28
C THR A 302 -6.00 -13.13 38.59
N ILE A 303 -7.23 -13.66 38.68
CA ILE A 303 -8.09 -13.53 39.85
C ILE A 303 -7.51 -14.37 41.01
N PRO A 304 -7.30 -13.79 42.21
CA PRO A 304 -6.82 -14.53 43.36
C PRO A 304 -7.86 -15.56 43.84
N ASN A 305 -7.41 -16.68 44.41
CA ASN A 305 -8.26 -17.70 45.06
C ASN A 305 -9.28 -18.43 44.15
N LEU A 306 -8.97 -18.61 42.86
CA LEU A 306 -9.75 -19.51 41.99
C LEU A 306 -9.79 -20.95 42.52
N SER A 307 -10.94 -21.61 42.39
CA SER A 307 -11.10 -23.03 42.72
C SER A 307 -10.18 -23.90 41.85
N GLN A 308 -9.84 -25.10 42.34
CA GLN A 308 -9.00 -26.04 41.58
C GLN A 308 -9.65 -26.45 40.26
N ASP A 309 -10.98 -26.64 40.25
CA ASP A 309 -11.74 -26.98 39.05
C ASP A 309 -11.68 -25.86 38.00
N THR A 310 -11.80 -24.60 38.41
CA THR A 310 -11.70 -23.46 37.48
C THR A 310 -10.30 -23.36 36.88
N ARG A 311 -9.25 -23.56 37.68
CA ARG A 311 -7.86 -23.55 37.16
C ARG A 311 -7.61 -24.69 36.17
N TYR A 312 -8.17 -25.86 36.42
CA TYR A 312 -8.09 -26.98 35.49
C TYR A 312 -8.73 -26.64 34.14
N TRP A 313 -9.96 -26.12 34.14
CA TRP A 313 -10.63 -25.73 32.89
C TRP A 313 -9.93 -24.58 32.16
N LEU A 314 -9.39 -23.59 32.87
CA LEU A 314 -8.58 -22.53 32.26
C LEU A 314 -7.32 -23.08 31.59
N ASN A 315 -6.65 -24.05 32.22
CA ASN A 315 -5.50 -24.73 31.63
C ASN A 315 -5.90 -25.51 30.36
N VAL A 316 -7.03 -26.24 30.40
CA VAL A 316 -7.57 -26.94 29.21
C VAL A 316 -7.83 -25.97 28.06
N VAL A 317 -8.47 -24.82 28.33
CA VAL A 317 -8.69 -23.77 27.34
C VAL A 317 -7.36 -23.22 26.80
N GLU A 318 -6.37 -23.00 27.66
CA GLU A 318 -5.04 -22.56 27.24
C GLU A 318 -4.36 -23.58 26.32
N VAL A 319 -4.38 -24.87 26.66
CA VAL A 319 -3.78 -25.93 25.85
C VAL A 319 -4.47 -26.00 24.47
N ILE A 320 -5.81 -25.95 24.43
CA ILE A 320 -6.57 -25.99 23.17
C ILE A 320 -6.24 -24.77 22.30
N THR A 321 -6.34 -23.56 22.85
CA THR A 321 -6.12 -22.32 22.10
C THR A 321 -4.69 -22.21 21.58
N VAL A 322 -3.68 -22.56 22.40
CA VAL A 322 -2.28 -22.58 21.95
C VAL A 322 -2.07 -23.63 20.88
N SER A 323 -2.63 -24.83 21.02
CA SER A 323 -2.50 -25.90 20.01
C SER A 323 -3.05 -25.43 18.66
N LEU A 324 -4.20 -24.77 18.66
CA LEU A 324 -4.80 -24.20 17.43
C LEU A 324 -3.93 -23.10 16.83
N PHE A 325 -3.37 -22.19 17.64
CA PHE A 325 -2.43 -21.17 17.15
C PHE A 325 -1.11 -21.76 16.64
N THR A 326 -0.62 -22.84 17.23
CA THR A 326 0.58 -23.55 16.76
C THR A 326 0.30 -24.22 15.42
N ILE A 327 -0.85 -24.88 15.26
CA ILE A 327 -1.28 -25.45 13.98
C ILE A 327 -1.40 -24.35 12.92
N GLU A 328 -2.05 -23.24 13.24
CA GLU A 328 -2.17 -22.08 12.36
C GLU A 328 -0.81 -21.53 11.92
N TYR A 329 0.13 -21.36 12.86
CA TYR A 329 1.49 -20.91 12.55
C TYR A 329 2.22 -21.91 11.63
N GLY A 330 2.10 -23.20 11.91
CA GLY A 330 2.67 -24.27 11.08
C GLY A 330 2.09 -24.28 9.67
N LEU A 331 0.76 -24.19 9.53
CA LEU A 331 0.08 -24.08 8.24
C LEU A 331 0.59 -22.88 7.44
N ARG A 332 0.75 -21.72 8.08
CA ARG A 332 1.28 -20.51 7.43
C ARG A 332 2.72 -20.66 6.95
N ILE A 333 3.58 -21.31 7.72
CA ILE A 333 4.94 -21.64 7.28
C ILE A 333 4.92 -22.58 6.08
N LEU A 334 4.03 -23.58 6.08
CA LEU A 334 3.96 -24.57 5.01
C LEU A 334 3.46 -23.99 3.69
N VAL A 335 2.51 -23.06 3.77
CA VAL A 335 1.85 -22.42 2.63
C VAL A 335 2.69 -21.29 2.00
N ALA A 336 3.51 -20.60 2.81
CA ALA A 336 4.32 -19.47 2.37
C ALA A 336 5.34 -19.85 1.28
N ASP A 337 5.44 -19.00 0.23
CA ASP A 337 6.35 -19.20 -0.90
C ASP A 337 7.83 -19.32 -0.48
N ASN A 338 8.21 -18.65 0.61
CA ASN A 338 9.54 -18.79 1.22
C ASN A 338 9.40 -18.87 2.74
N ARG A 339 9.56 -20.08 3.27
CA ARG A 339 9.37 -20.42 4.69
C ARG A 339 10.26 -19.62 5.62
N LEU A 340 11.55 -19.50 5.29
CA LEU A 340 12.52 -18.76 6.12
C LEU A 340 12.21 -17.26 6.13
N LYS A 341 11.86 -16.71 4.96
CA LYS A 341 11.44 -15.31 4.87
C LYS A 341 10.19 -15.03 5.68
N TYR A 342 9.25 -15.97 5.72
CA TYR A 342 8.04 -15.85 6.54
C TYR A 342 8.34 -15.88 8.03
N ILE A 343 9.14 -16.86 8.51
CA ILE A 343 9.48 -17.00 9.93
C ILE A 343 10.12 -15.72 10.49
N PHE A 344 11.03 -15.10 9.74
CA PHE A 344 11.70 -13.84 10.12
C PHE A 344 10.93 -12.58 9.71
N SER A 345 9.71 -12.70 9.18
CA SER A 345 8.84 -11.55 8.92
C SER A 345 8.20 -11.04 10.21
N PHE A 346 7.75 -9.78 10.21
CA PHE A 346 7.01 -9.19 11.33
C PHE A 346 5.85 -10.07 11.79
N TYR A 347 5.07 -10.58 10.85
CA TYR A 347 3.92 -11.45 11.09
C TYR A 347 4.30 -12.85 11.59
N GLY A 348 5.37 -13.44 11.05
CA GLY A 348 5.89 -14.72 11.51
C GLY A 348 6.44 -14.66 12.94
N ILE A 349 7.10 -13.54 13.30
CA ILE A 349 7.56 -13.29 14.67
C ILE A 349 6.37 -13.16 15.64
N LEU A 350 5.31 -12.43 15.25
CA LEU A 350 4.11 -12.30 16.09
C LEU A 350 3.42 -13.66 16.34
N ASP A 351 3.29 -14.50 15.31
CA ASP A 351 2.70 -15.82 15.44
C ASP A 351 3.54 -16.73 16.34
N LEU A 352 4.87 -16.67 16.21
CA LEU A 352 5.79 -17.37 17.09
C LEU A 352 5.65 -16.89 18.54
N LEU A 353 5.71 -15.58 18.78
CA LEU A 353 5.60 -15.00 20.13
C LEU A 353 4.24 -15.27 20.79
N ALA A 354 3.19 -15.52 20.02
CA ALA A 354 1.87 -15.86 20.55
C ALA A 354 1.80 -17.27 21.17
N VAL A 355 2.62 -18.22 20.67
CA VAL A 355 2.65 -19.62 21.12
C VAL A 355 3.85 -19.95 22.00
N LEU A 356 4.98 -19.28 21.76
CA LEU A 356 6.27 -19.52 22.42
C LEU A 356 6.21 -19.53 23.96
N PRO A 357 5.46 -18.63 24.64
CA PRO A 357 5.43 -18.61 26.10
C PRO A 357 4.92 -19.92 26.72
N PHE A 358 4.00 -20.62 26.06
CA PHE A 358 3.46 -21.89 26.55
C PHE A 358 4.54 -22.97 26.58
N TYR A 359 5.26 -23.17 25.47
CA TYR A 359 6.31 -24.17 25.35
C TYR A 359 7.51 -23.87 26.27
N ILE A 360 7.93 -22.60 26.37
CA ILE A 360 9.00 -22.20 27.29
C ILE A 360 8.59 -22.39 28.76
N SER A 361 7.34 -22.07 29.11
CA SER A 361 6.85 -22.19 30.49
C SER A 361 6.68 -23.64 30.95
N ALA A 362 6.58 -24.59 30.02
CA ALA A 362 6.51 -26.02 30.32
C ALA A 362 7.87 -26.62 30.72
N GLU A 363 8.98 -26.00 30.29
CA GLU A 363 10.34 -26.53 30.46
C GLU A 363 11.18 -25.79 31.51
N LEU A 364 10.83 -24.54 31.88
CA LEU A 364 11.64 -23.70 32.78
C LEU A 364 11.01 -23.51 34.18
N ASP A 365 11.84 -23.70 35.21
CA ASP A 365 11.45 -23.56 36.62
C ASP A 365 11.44 -22.09 37.12
N LEU A 366 10.67 -21.89 38.17
CA LEU A 366 10.00 -20.68 38.66
C LEU A 366 10.88 -19.46 38.97
N ARG A 367 10.84 -18.44 38.10
CA ARG A 367 10.80 -16.98 38.43
C ARG A 367 10.64 -16.12 37.17
N SER A 368 11.33 -16.49 36.09
CA SER A 368 11.22 -15.91 34.75
C SER A 368 9.85 -16.15 34.11
N ALA A 369 9.16 -17.23 34.47
CA ALA A 369 7.82 -17.58 33.97
C ALA A 369 6.74 -16.49 34.17
N ARG A 370 6.90 -15.58 35.15
CA ARG A 370 5.96 -14.44 35.32
C ARG A 370 6.05 -13.42 34.19
N ALA A 371 7.26 -13.08 33.75
CA ALA A 371 7.44 -12.14 32.64
C ALA A 371 6.97 -12.75 31.32
N PHE A 372 7.21 -14.05 31.10
CA PHE A 372 6.71 -14.77 29.93
C PHE A 372 5.18 -14.88 29.91
N ARG A 373 4.50 -14.92 31.06
CA ARG A 373 3.03 -14.84 31.12
C ARG A 373 2.47 -13.55 30.51
N LEU A 374 3.19 -12.42 30.61
CA LEU A 374 2.76 -11.17 29.96
C LEU A 374 2.85 -11.24 28.44
N LEU A 375 3.75 -12.07 27.88
CA LEU A 375 3.83 -12.28 26.43
C LEU A 375 2.58 -12.95 25.87
N ARG A 376 1.74 -13.59 26.70
CA ARG A 376 0.43 -14.08 26.26
C ARG A 376 -0.46 -12.95 25.72
N PHE A 377 -0.24 -11.71 26.16
CA PHE A 377 -0.93 -10.52 25.63
C PHE A 377 -0.54 -10.21 24.18
N VAL A 378 0.64 -10.65 23.70
CA VAL A 378 1.06 -10.48 22.30
C VAL A 378 0.07 -11.12 21.33
N ARG A 379 -0.75 -12.08 21.78
CA ARG A 379 -1.87 -12.65 21.01
C ARG A 379 -2.85 -11.58 20.51
N VAL A 380 -3.05 -10.47 21.23
CA VAL A 380 -3.84 -9.31 20.75
C VAL A 380 -3.30 -8.76 19.45
N LEU A 381 -1.97 -8.71 19.29
CA LEU A 381 -1.35 -8.15 18.09
C LEU A 381 -1.63 -9.00 16.85
N LYS A 382 -2.09 -10.25 16.99
CA LYS A 382 -2.56 -11.04 15.84
C LYS A 382 -3.78 -10.40 15.15
N LEU A 383 -4.62 -9.65 15.87
CA LEU A 383 -5.77 -8.91 15.32
C LEU A 383 -5.38 -7.90 14.24
N THR A 384 -4.13 -7.41 14.26
CA THR A 384 -3.59 -6.50 13.23
C THR A 384 -3.60 -7.08 11.82
N ARG A 385 -3.62 -8.42 11.70
CA ARG A 385 -3.63 -9.11 10.42
C ARG A 385 -5.04 -9.29 9.85
N TYR A 386 -6.04 -9.39 10.72
CA TYR A 386 -7.39 -9.84 10.34
C TYR A 386 -8.38 -8.70 10.14
N THR A 387 -7.98 -7.47 10.45
CA THR A 387 -8.86 -6.30 10.33
C THR A 387 -8.30 -5.26 9.35
N ASP A 388 -8.98 -5.12 8.21
CA ASP A 388 -8.76 -3.99 7.30
C ASP A 388 -9.00 -2.62 7.97
N ALA A 389 -9.75 -2.61 9.07
CA ALA A 389 -9.92 -1.41 9.90
C ALA A 389 -8.61 -0.88 10.47
N LEU A 390 -7.68 -1.76 10.85
CA LEU A 390 -6.38 -1.34 11.38
C LEU A 390 -5.45 -0.81 10.27
N SER A 391 -5.61 -1.28 9.02
CA SER A 391 -4.86 -0.72 7.89
C SER A 391 -5.32 0.71 7.55
N ARG A 392 -6.64 0.99 7.63
CA ARG A 392 -7.19 2.36 7.56
C ARG A 392 -6.65 3.25 8.67
N MET A 393 -6.67 2.74 9.91
CA MET A 393 -6.14 3.47 11.06
C MET A 393 -4.65 3.78 10.90
N ARG A 394 -3.86 2.81 10.43
CA ARG A 394 -2.44 3.01 10.14
C ARG A 394 -2.20 4.09 9.08
N ARG A 395 -2.98 4.11 8.00
CA ARG A 395 -2.90 5.18 6.98
C ARG A 395 -3.18 6.55 7.60
N ALA A 396 -4.25 6.66 8.38
CA ALA A 396 -4.57 7.90 9.09
C ALA A 396 -3.42 8.36 10.01
N PHE A 397 -2.79 7.47 10.77
CA PHE A 397 -1.61 7.78 11.60
C PHE A 397 -0.40 8.24 10.80
N VAL A 398 -0.13 7.61 9.65
CA VAL A 398 0.98 8.01 8.77
C VAL A 398 0.76 9.39 8.20
N ASP A 399 -0.48 9.72 7.84
CA ASP A 399 -0.86 11.01 7.28
C ASP A 399 -0.68 12.17 8.27
N ILE A 400 -0.85 11.95 9.57
CA ILE A 400 -0.70 12.98 10.62
C ILE A 400 0.58 12.82 11.47
N ARG A 401 1.56 12.04 11.00
CA ARG A 401 2.72 11.68 11.81
C ARG A 401 3.52 12.91 12.26
N GLU A 402 3.60 13.94 11.42
CA GLU A 402 4.42 15.14 11.67
C GLU A 402 3.75 16.02 12.74
N GLU A 403 2.43 16.14 12.66
CA GLU A 403 1.59 16.82 13.65
C GLU A 403 1.60 16.09 15.00
N LEU A 404 1.57 14.75 15.00
CA LEU A 404 1.69 13.96 16.23
C LEU A 404 3.07 14.07 16.87
N ILE A 405 4.14 14.09 16.07
CA ILE A 405 5.51 14.29 16.59
C ILE A 405 5.61 15.69 17.22
N LEU A 406 5.15 16.72 16.50
CA LEU A 406 5.14 18.08 17.02
C LEU A 406 4.33 18.19 18.31
N PHE A 407 3.13 17.58 18.34
CA PHE A 407 2.30 17.50 19.53
C PHE A 407 3.08 16.88 20.69
N CYS A 408 3.63 15.68 20.54
CA CYS A 408 4.40 15.00 21.59
C CYS A 408 5.58 15.82 22.12
N VAL A 409 6.31 16.54 21.25
CA VAL A 409 7.40 17.44 21.65
C VAL A 409 6.86 18.59 22.51
N VAL A 410 5.80 19.26 22.06
CA VAL A 410 5.16 20.35 22.81
C VAL A 410 4.58 19.84 24.14
N SER A 411 3.95 18.65 24.16
CA SER A 411 3.44 18.01 25.38
C SER A 411 4.56 17.79 26.37
N GLY A 412 5.69 17.26 25.91
CA GLY A 412 6.86 16.97 26.74
C GLY A 412 7.41 18.25 27.38
N LEU A 413 7.52 19.33 26.60
CA LEU A 413 7.93 20.64 27.10
C LEU A 413 6.94 21.20 28.13
N LEU A 414 5.64 21.10 27.87
CA LEU A 414 4.59 21.56 28.79
C LEU A 414 4.57 20.77 30.10
N ILE A 415 4.68 19.44 30.03
CA ILE A 415 4.80 18.56 31.20
C ILE A 415 6.04 18.97 32.01
N PHE A 416 7.18 19.17 31.35
CA PHE A 416 8.41 19.55 32.03
C PHE A 416 8.28 20.93 32.69
N MET A 417 7.75 21.93 31.99
CA MET A 417 7.52 23.28 32.55
C MET A 417 6.53 23.25 33.73
N ALA A 418 5.43 22.50 33.61
CA ALA A 418 4.47 22.31 34.70
C ALA A 418 5.12 21.67 35.94
N SER A 419 5.99 20.67 35.71
CA SER A 419 6.69 19.94 36.76
C SER A 419 7.69 20.83 37.50
N VAL A 420 8.45 21.63 36.76
CA VAL A 420 9.41 22.59 37.34
C VAL A 420 8.67 23.68 38.10
N GLY A 421 7.62 24.26 37.51
CA GLY A 421 6.85 25.33 38.13
C GLY A 421 6.19 24.90 39.44
N ILE A 422 5.46 23.78 39.43
CA ILE A 422 4.76 23.31 40.64
C ILE A 422 5.74 22.93 41.74
N TYR A 423 6.89 22.35 41.39
CA TYR A 423 7.94 22.03 42.34
C TYR A 423 8.42 23.28 43.10
N TYR A 424 8.72 24.36 42.39
CA TYR A 424 9.18 25.60 43.04
C TYR A 424 8.09 26.31 43.85
N PHE A 425 6.82 26.17 43.48
CA PHE A 425 5.72 26.75 44.26
C PHE A 425 5.34 25.92 45.50
N GLU A 426 5.40 24.60 45.43
CA GLU A 426 4.78 23.72 46.43
C GLU A 426 5.77 22.92 47.28
N ARG A 427 7.05 22.81 46.88
CA ARG A 427 8.02 21.99 47.64
C ARG A 427 8.17 22.44 49.08
N ASP A 428 8.28 23.75 49.33
CA ASP A 428 8.49 24.27 50.69
C ASP A 428 7.27 24.04 51.60
N ALA A 429 6.07 24.01 51.02
CA ALA A 429 4.83 23.76 51.74
C ALA A 429 4.51 22.26 51.88
N GLN A 430 4.91 21.44 50.91
CA GLN A 430 4.56 20.02 50.80
C GLN A 430 5.75 19.17 50.30
N PRO A 431 6.85 19.06 51.07
CA PRO A 431 8.09 18.43 50.62
C PRO A 431 7.93 16.93 50.33
N ASP A 432 7.04 16.25 51.05
CA ASP A 432 6.77 14.80 50.86
C ASP A 432 5.98 14.51 49.58
N LYS A 433 5.22 15.49 49.07
CA LYS A 433 4.41 15.33 47.84
C LYS A 433 5.10 15.87 46.59
N PHE A 434 5.92 16.92 46.73
CA PHE A 434 6.67 17.54 45.63
C PHE A 434 8.18 17.36 45.82
N THR A 435 8.60 16.09 45.97
CA THR A 435 9.97 15.71 46.37
C THR A 435 11.05 16.07 45.34
N SER A 436 10.73 15.91 44.05
CA SER A 436 11.64 16.17 42.93
C SER A 436 10.84 16.57 41.69
N ILE A 437 11.52 17.16 40.69
CA ILE A 437 10.90 17.51 39.40
C ILE A 437 10.32 16.25 38.73
N PHE A 438 11.01 15.11 38.79
CA PHE A 438 10.51 13.84 38.23
C PHE A 438 9.24 13.36 38.94
N HIS A 439 9.13 13.53 40.25
CA HIS A 439 7.89 13.22 40.98
C HIS A 439 6.75 14.16 40.56
N CYS A 440 7.06 15.44 40.34
CA CYS A 440 6.11 16.44 39.84
C CYS A 440 5.67 16.19 38.39
N MET A 441 6.40 15.38 37.61
CA MET A 441 5.97 14.95 36.28
C MET A 441 4.72 14.08 36.34
N TRP A 442 4.60 13.20 37.33
CA TRP A 442 3.39 12.41 37.52
C TRP A 442 2.18 13.33 37.74
N TRP A 443 2.30 14.28 38.67
CA TRP A 443 1.27 15.30 38.92
C TRP A 443 0.94 16.10 37.64
N SER A 444 1.96 16.50 36.88
CA SER A 444 1.77 17.26 35.65
C SER A 444 1.04 16.45 34.59
N ILE A 445 1.37 15.16 34.42
CA ILE A 445 0.70 14.26 33.46
C ILE A 445 -0.78 14.10 33.82
N ILE A 446 -1.11 13.79 35.07
CA ILE A 446 -2.50 13.57 35.49
C ILE A 446 -3.33 14.86 35.48
N THR A 447 -2.69 16.02 35.68
CA THR A 447 -3.33 17.34 35.62
C THR A 447 -3.56 17.76 34.17
N LEU A 448 -2.55 17.63 33.31
CA LEU A 448 -2.64 17.97 31.88
C LEU A 448 -3.60 17.05 31.13
N THR A 449 -3.73 15.78 31.53
CA THR A 449 -4.73 14.85 30.97
C THR A 449 -6.11 14.97 31.60
N THR A 450 -6.31 15.92 32.53
CA THR A 450 -7.58 16.20 33.22
C THR A 450 -8.12 15.06 34.10
N VAL A 451 -7.29 14.06 34.43
CA VAL A 451 -7.68 12.91 35.27
C VAL A 451 -7.72 13.29 36.75
N GLY A 452 -6.67 13.93 37.25
CA GLY A 452 -6.59 14.47 38.62
C GLY A 452 -6.99 13.52 39.75
N TYR A 453 -6.12 12.59 40.16
CA TYR A 453 -6.40 11.64 41.26
C TYR A 453 -6.51 12.27 42.66
N GLY A 454 -6.07 13.52 42.84
CA GLY A 454 -6.14 14.24 44.12
C GLY A 454 -5.10 13.81 45.17
N ASP A 455 -4.16 12.95 44.78
CA ASP A 455 -3.00 12.52 45.56
C ASP A 455 -2.06 13.70 45.90
N ALA A 456 -1.86 14.63 44.96
CA ALA A 456 -1.14 15.88 45.16
C ALA A 456 -1.89 17.08 44.53
N TYR A 457 -1.95 18.21 45.25
CA TYR A 457 -2.62 19.43 44.80
C TYR A 457 -1.96 20.67 45.41
N PRO A 458 -2.01 21.85 44.74
CA PRO A 458 -1.38 23.06 45.24
C PRO A 458 -2.10 23.64 46.47
N VAL A 459 -1.36 23.93 47.53
CA VAL A 459 -1.88 24.62 48.73
C VAL A 459 -1.45 26.07 48.80
N THR A 460 -0.38 26.46 48.11
CA THR A 460 0.11 27.84 48.12
C THR A 460 -0.70 28.74 47.18
N PRO A 461 -0.80 30.06 47.47
CA PRO A 461 -1.47 30.99 46.55
C PRO A 461 -0.83 30.99 45.16
N GLY A 462 0.50 30.98 45.09
CA GLY A 462 1.25 30.94 43.83
C GLY A 462 1.01 29.65 43.05
N GLY A 463 1.09 28.50 43.72
CA GLY A 463 0.80 27.20 43.11
C GLY A 463 -0.62 27.11 42.59
N ARG A 464 -1.63 27.63 43.31
CA ARG A 464 -3.02 27.65 42.84
C ARG A 464 -3.21 28.47 41.56
N VAL A 465 -2.62 29.67 41.50
CA VAL A 465 -2.67 30.53 40.30
C VAL A 465 -1.95 29.85 39.13
N PHE A 466 -0.76 29.29 39.39
CA PHE A 466 0.02 28.57 38.39
C PHE A 466 -0.75 27.37 37.83
N THR A 467 -1.29 26.52 38.71
CA THR A 467 -2.08 25.35 38.31
C THR A 467 -3.33 25.76 37.53
N ALA A 468 -4.02 26.85 37.90
CA ALA A 468 -5.17 27.33 37.15
C ALA A 468 -4.80 27.67 35.69
N ILE A 469 -3.65 28.32 35.47
CA ILE A 469 -3.15 28.63 34.12
C ILE A 469 -2.83 27.33 33.35
N ILE A 470 -2.14 26.38 33.99
CA ILE A 470 -1.78 25.10 33.37
C ILE A 470 -3.03 24.31 32.96
N VAL A 471 -4.08 24.28 33.79
CA VAL A 471 -5.34 23.59 33.47
C VAL A 471 -6.06 24.24 32.29
N ILE A 472 -6.03 25.56 32.16
CA ILE A 472 -6.63 26.24 30.98
C ILE A 472 -5.89 25.86 29.70
N ILE A 473 -4.55 25.83 29.75
CA ILE A 473 -3.73 25.43 28.60
C ILE A 473 -3.97 23.95 28.25
N SER A 474 -4.12 23.09 29.24
CA SER A 474 -4.29 21.65 29.03
C SER A 474 -5.60 21.27 28.34
N LEU A 475 -6.69 22.00 28.61
CA LEU A 475 -7.98 21.80 27.96
C LEU A 475 -7.91 21.95 26.44
N GLY A 476 -7.17 22.96 25.95
CA GLY A 476 -6.93 23.13 24.52
C GLY A 476 -6.06 22.02 23.94
N PHE A 477 -5.16 21.48 24.75
CA PHE A 477 -4.14 20.54 24.32
C PHE A 477 -4.67 19.11 24.14
N VAL A 478 -5.57 18.64 25.02
CA VAL A 478 -6.20 17.31 24.90
C VAL A 478 -7.09 17.20 23.65
N ALA A 479 -7.69 18.30 23.22
CA ALA A 479 -8.57 18.33 22.04
C ALA A 479 -7.81 18.14 20.70
N VAL A 480 -6.54 18.52 20.65
CA VAL A 480 -5.72 18.51 19.42
C VAL A 480 -5.52 17.10 18.83
N PRO A 481 -4.99 16.10 19.55
CA PRO A 481 -4.74 14.77 18.98
C PRO A 481 -6.05 14.09 18.58
N THR A 482 -7.12 14.26 19.35
CA THR A 482 -8.46 13.75 19.00
C THR A 482 -8.98 14.40 17.73
N GLY A 483 -8.86 15.72 17.59
CA GLY A 483 -9.28 16.46 16.39
C GLY A 483 -8.47 16.09 15.15
N LEU A 484 -7.14 16.02 15.28
CA LEU A 484 -6.24 15.57 14.21
C LEU A 484 -6.59 14.17 13.74
N PHE A 485 -6.82 13.25 14.68
CA PHE A 485 -7.18 11.88 14.37
C PHE A 485 -8.55 11.75 13.72
N ALA A 486 -9.56 12.48 14.21
CA ALA A 486 -10.89 12.52 13.60
C ALA A 486 -10.86 13.09 12.17
N ALA A 487 -10.07 14.15 11.94
CA ALA A 487 -9.89 14.74 10.62
C ALA A 487 -9.17 13.77 9.66
N ALA A 488 -8.14 13.08 10.14
CA ALA A 488 -7.41 12.07 9.38
C ALA A 488 -8.31 10.89 8.98
N LEU A 489 -9.07 10.34 9.92
CA LEU A 489 -10.02 9.26 9.65
C LEU A 489 -11.09 9.68 8.62
N THR A 490 -11.62 10.90 8.75
CA THR A 490 -12.61 11.45 7.80
C THR A 490 -12.01 11.65 6.41
N LYS A 491 -10.75 12.11 6.33
CA LYS A 491 -10.03 12.27 5.07
C LYS A 491 -9.74 10.92 4.41
N THR A 492 -9.31 9.92 5.17
CA THR A 492 -9.11 8.56 4.65
C THR A 492 -10.41 7.90 4.23
N ALA A 493 -11.53 8.16 4.92
CA ALA A 493 -12.86 7.71 4.50
C ALA A 493 -13.26 8.35 3.16
N LYS A 494 -13.06 9.66 2.99
CA LYS A 494 -13.30 10.36 1.72
C LYS A 494 -12.38 9.93 0.58
N VAL A 495 -11.15 9.51 0.87
CA VAL A 495 -10.20 8.97 -0.12
C VAL A 495 -10.54 7.52 -0.47
N ASP A 496 -11.28 6.81 0.38
CA ASP A 496 -11.83 5.49 0.08
C ASP A 496 -13.21 5.55 -0.61
N ASP A 497 -13.94 6.67 -0.45
CA ASP A 497 -15.15 7.05 -1.21
C ASP A 497 -14.85 7.75 -2.57
N LEU A 498 -13.57 7.98 -2.89
CA LEU A 498 -13.06 8.50 -4.18
C LEU A 498 -12.13 7.47 -4.84
#